data_AF-A0A0C3FW53-F1
#
_entry.id   AF-A0A0C3FW53-F1
#
_cell.length_a   1.000
_cell.length_b   1.000
_cell.length_c   1.000
_cell.angle_alpha   90.00
_cell.angle_beta   90.00
_cell.angle_gamma   90.00
#
_symmetry.space_group_name_H-M   'P 1'
#
loop_
_entity.id
_entity.type
_entity.pdbx_description
1 polymer ?
#
loop_
_entity_poly.entity_id
_entity_poly.type
_entity_poly.pdbx_seq_one_letter_code
_entity_poly.pdbx_strand_id
1 'polypeptide(L)'
;MEQQEALPIPDRVVEDVAVHNVPADNHSNRRPRSALTHLVVLTTVLLPITLLPFCFARRNISQLRRRLNECAVIIARLQRDSKTTVLESALRRDQDSRMRELLTEMRQESSKLSAEVRQNIDRLSTEWEHQKEVQTTTENELRSDLQKILEETRHARIAQFAVQKEIGISLADVAAFMHEQSLSQGNEARGIERLRWLALTLQHPLPDSEETNSSEYKASRGSPSPSESE
;
A
#
# COMPACT_ATOMS: atom_id res chain seq x y z
N MET A 1 -44.56 3.07 9.20
CA MET A 1 -45.89 2.46 9.40
C MET A 1 -46.33 2.83 10.79
N GLU A 2 -47.14 3.87 10.86
CA GLU A 2 -47.60 4.54 12.07
C GLU A 2 -48.70 3.74 12.78
N GLN A 3 -48.70 3.89 14.09
CA GLN A 3 -49.70 3.40 15.02
C GLN A 3 -50.99 4.23 14.90
N GLN A 4 -52.14 3.55 14.84
CA GLN A 4 -53.44 4.11 15.23
C GLN A 4 -54.04 3.17 16.26
N GLU A 5 -54.03 3.59 17.53
CA GLU A 5 -54.82 2.95 18.58
C GLU A 5 -55.57 4.05 19.32
N ALA A 6 -56.85 4.15 18.97
CA ALA A 6 -57.82 5.05 19.55
C ALA A 6 -58.47 4.38 20.77
N LEU A 7 -58.59 5.10 21.88
CA LEU A 7 -59.41 4.69 23.03
C LEU A 7 -60.21 5.88 23.61
N PRO A 8 -61.37 5.62 24.25
CA PRO A 8 -62.55 6.47 24.17
C PRO A 8 -62.82 7.30 25.43
N ILE A 9 -63.70 8.29 25.22
CA ILE A 9 -64.31 9.20 26.19
C ILE A 9 -65.42 8.47 26.96
N PRO A 10 -65.54 8.63 28.30
CA PRO A 10 -66.76 8.31 29.01
C PRO A 10 -67.63 9.54 29.33
N ASP A 11 -68.93 9.28 29.24
CA ASP A 11 -70.08 10.18 29.28
C ASP A 11 -70.32 10.91 30.60
N ARG A 12 -70.99 12.05 30.43
CA ARG A 12 -71.56 12.93 31.44
C ARG A 12 -73.01 12.53 31.77
N VAL A 13 -73.33 12.64 33.07
CA VAL A 13 -74.56 13.24 33.65
C VAL A 13 -75.90 12.54 33.36
N VAL A 14 -76.50 11.95 34.41
CA VAL A 14 -77.91 12.20 34.81
C VAL A 14 -78.01 11.96 36.33
N GLU A 15 -78.27 13.00 37.12
CA GLU A 15 -78.81 12.88 38.48
C GLU A 15 -80.17 13.59 38.48
N ASP A 16 -81.24 12.80 38.58
CA ASP A 16 -82.61 13.25 38.77
C ASP A 16 -82.84 13.63 40.25
N VAL A 17 -83.10 14.92 40.49
CA VAL A 17 -83.58 15.43 41.78
C VAL A 17 -85.10 15.57 41.69
N ALA A 18 -85.81 14.58 42.21
CA ALA A 18 -87.25 14.63 42.40
C ALA A 18 -87.60 15.12 43.82
N VAL A 19 -88.35 16.20 43.81
CA VAL A 19 -88.96 16.94 44.93
C VAL A 19 -89.94 16.07 45.72
N HIS A 20 -89.83 16.06 47.06
CA HIS A 20 -90.98 15.73 47.90
C HIS A 20 -91.07 16.63 49.14
N ASN A 21 -92.19 17.36 49.18
CA ASN A 21 -92.64 18.27 50.22
C ASN A 21 -93.07 17.51 51.48
N VAL A 22 -92.80 18.08 52.66
CA VAL A 22 -93.46 17.74 53.93
C VAL A 22 -94.00 19.05 54.55
N PRO A 23 -95.23 19.08 55.09
CA PRO A 23 -95.97 20.30 55.35
C PRO A 23 -95.74 20.89 56.75
N ALA A 24 -96.22 22.13 56.84
CA ALA A 24 -96.24 23.04 57.97
C ALA A 24 -96.92 22.49 59.23
N ASP A 25 -96.42 22.92 60.39
CA ASP A 25 -97.14 23.80 61.33
C ASP A 25 -96.36 23.83 62.66
N ASN A 26 -96.06 25.01 63.20
CA ASN A 26 -96.76 25.52 64.39
C ASN A 26 -96.09 26.78 64.95
N HIS A 27 -96.94 27.73 65.31
CA HIS A 27 -96.61 29.02 65.90
C HIS A 27 -96.08 28.90 67.34
N SER A 28 -95.00 29.63 67.66
CA SER A 28 -94.84 30.24 68.98
C SER A 28 -93.90 31.46 68.95
N ASN A 29 -94.53 32.62 69.00
CA ASN A 29 -94.14 33.86 69.67
C ASN A 29 -92.73 33.89 70.30
N ARG A 30 -91.75 34.51 69.63
CA ARG A 30 -90.44 34.84 70.22
C ARG A 30 -90.07 36.30 69.95
N ARG A 31 -89.79 36.99 71.07
CA ARG A 31 -89.31 38.37 71.24
C ARG A 31 -88.22 38.72 70.21
N PRO A 32 -88.12 39.98 69.72
CA PRO A 32 -87.12 40.39 68.73
C PRO A 32 -85.72 40.33 69.34
N ARG A 33 -85.09 39.16 69.27
CA ARG A 33 -83.68 38.95 69.57
C ARG A 33 -82.89 39.28 68.30
N SER A 34 -82.09 40.34 68.40
CA SER A 34 -81.10 40.86 67.45
C SER A 34 -80.77 39.92 66.27
N ALA A 35 -81.40 40.15 65.11
CA ALA A 35 -81.13 39.43 63.86
C ALA A 35 -79.63 39.50 63.46
N LEU A 36 -78.94 40.56 63.89
CA LEU A 36 -77.50 40.72 63.70
C LEU A 36 -76.71 39.62 64.43
N THR A 37 -77.11 39.19 65.64
CA THR A 37 -76.41 38.10 66.35
C THR A 37 -76.56 36.76 65.63
N HIS A 38 -77.71 36.49 65.02
CA HIS A 38 -77.91 35.27 64.23
C HIS A 38 -77.12 35.29 62.92
N LEU A 39 -77.02 36.45 62.25
CA LEU A 39 -76.15 36.61 61.08
C LEU A 39 -74.66 36.44 61.43
N VAL A 40 -74.22 36.98 62.57
CA VAL A 40 -72.84 36.80 63.04
C VAL A 40 -72.57 35.32 63.33
N VAL A 41 -73.45 34.63 64.06
CA VAL A 41 -73.26 33.19 64.33
C VAL A 41 -73.28 32.39 63.04
N LEU A 42 -74.24 32.64 62.14
CA LEU A 42 -74.33 31.92 60.87
C LEU A 42 -73.12 32.16 59.96
N THR A 43 -72.65 33.40 59.84
CA THR A 43 -71.43 33.71 59.09
C THR A 43 -70.19 33.09 59.72
N THR A 44 -70.04 33.12 61.05
CA THR A 44 -68.88 32.48 61.71
C THR A 44 -68.83 30.96 61.52
N VAL A 45 -69.97 30.29 61.31
CA VAL A 45 -70.03 28.85 61.01
C VAL A 45 -69.87 28.57 59.52
N LEU A 46 -70.53 29.35 58.64
CA LEU A 46 -70.43 29.15 57.19
C LEU A 46 -69.06 29.53 56.62
N LEU A 47 -68.42 30.55 57.20
CA LEU A 47 -67.17 31.11 56.72
C LEU A 47 -66.02 30.09 56.73
N PRO A 48 -65.72 29.32 57.79
CA PRO A 48 -64.70 28.29 57.74
C PRO A 48 -65.08 27.14 56.80
N ILE A 49 -66.37 26.77 56.73
CA ILE A 49 -66.86 25.71 55.84
C ILE A 49 -66.62 26.07 54.37
N THR A 50 -66.73 27.35 54.01
CA THR A 50 -66.53 27.83 52.64
C THR A 50 -65.09 28.27 52.35
N LEU A 51 -64.39 28.88 53.31
CA LEU A 51 -63.01 29.35 53.14
C LEU A 51 -61.98 28.22 53.15
N LEU A 52 -62.13 27.19 53.98
CA LEU A 52 -61.18 26.08 54.01
C LEU A 52 -61.02 25.41 52.64
N PRO A 53 -62.08 24.92 51.97
CA PRO A 53 -61.94 24.29 50.66
C PRO A 53 -61.41 25.28 49.61
N PHE A 54 -61.79 26.55 49.68
CA PHE A 54 -61.26 27.59 48.80
C PHE A 54 -59.74 27.79 48.97
N CYS A 55 -59.27 27.85 50.22
CA CYS A 55 -57.85 27.97 50.54
C CYS A 55 -57.06 26.73 50.10
N PHE A 56 -57.58 25.53 50.33
CA PHE A 56 -56.97 24.28 49.86
C PHE A 56 -56.90 24.23 48.33
N ALA A 57 -57.97 24.58 47.62
CA ALA A 57 -57.99 24.65 46.16
C ALA A 57 -56.93 25.64 45.64
N ARG A 58 -56.82 26.83 46.26
CA ARG A 58 -55.81 27.83 45.89
C ARG A 58 -54.38 27.34 46.10
N ARG A 59 -54.12 26.59 47.17
CA ARG A 59 -52.82 25.95 47.43
C ARG A 59 -52.51 24.90 46.37
N ASN A 60 -53.48 24.04 46.03
CA ASN A 60 -53.30 22.98 45.04
C ASN A 60 -53.08 23.54 43.63
N ILE A 61 -53.83 24.57 43.23
CA ILE A 61 -53.62 25.28 41.95
C ILE A 61 -52.22 25.87 41.88
N SER A 62 -51.74 26.46 42.97
CA SER A 62 -50.38 27.03 43.02
C SER A 62 -49.30 25.95 42.91
N GLN A 63 -49.49 24.80 43.56
CA GLN A 63 -48.58 23.65 43.44
C GLN A 63 -48.59 23.06 42.02
N LEU A 64 -49.76 22.87 41.42
CA LEU A 64 -49.88 22.37 40.06
C LEU A 64 -49.23 23.31 39.06
N ARG A 65 -49.42 24.63 39.21
CA ARG A 65 -48.72 25.64 38.40
C ARG A 65 -47.19 25.56 38.55
N ARG A 66 -46.69 25.35 39.76
CA ARG A 66 -45.23 25.13 39.97
C ARG A 66 -44.75 23.88 39.26
N ARG A 67 -45.47 22.76 39.37
CA ARG A 67 -45.15 21.51 38.65
C ARG A 67 -45.21 21.67 37.14
N LEU A 68 -46.21 22.38 36.61
CA LEU A 68 -46.30 22.69 35.18
C LEU A 68 -45.12 23.52 34.71
N ASN A 69 -44.71 24.53 35.49
CA ASN A 69 -43.54 25.33 35.18
C ASN A 69 -42.23 24.50 35.25
N GLU A 70 -42.08 23.62 36.24
CA GLU A 70 -40.95 22.69 36.35
C GLU A 70 -40.89 21.76 35.12
N CYS A 71 -42.02 21.15 34.74
CA CYS A 71 -42.11 20.31 33.55
C CYS A 71 -41.80 21.10 32.27
N ALA A 72 -42.30 22.33 32.13
CA ALA A 72 -42.02 23.18 30.97
C ALA A 72 -40.52 23.48 30.83
N VAL A 73 -39.82 23.73 31.95
CA VAL A 73 -38.36 23.94 31.96
C VAL A 73 -37.62 22.66 31.56
N ILE A 74 -38.03 21.50 32.06
CA ILE A 74 -37.43 20.20 31.70
C ILE A 74 -37.62 19.91 30.21
N ILE A 75 -38.83 20.11 29.68
CA ILE A 75 -39.13 19.92 28.25
C ILE A 75 -38.27 20.85 27.39
N ALA A 76 -38.17 22.14 27.77
CA ALA A 76 -37.34 23.09 27.04
C ALA A 76 -35.85 22.71 27.06
N ARG A 77 -35.35 22.15 28.17
CA ARG A 77 -33.97 21.64 28.26
C ARG A 77 -33.78 20.40 27.39
N LEU A 78 -34.67 19.41 27.49
CA LEU A 78 -34.60 18.20 26.69
C LEU A 78 -34.68 18.49 25.19
N GLN A 79 -35.49 19.47 24.80
CA GLN A 79 -35.56 19.91 23.40
C GLN A 79 -34.26 20.55 22.92
N ARG A 80 -33.55 21.31 23.78
CA ARG A 80 -32.22 21.83 23.45
C ARG A 80 -31.21 20.69 23.32
N ASP A 81 -31.18 19.77 24.28
CA ASP A 81 -30.25 18.64 24.28
C ASP A 81 -30.49 17.70 23.08
N SER A 82 -31.75 17.50 22.68
CA SER A 82 -32.10 16.77 21.46
C SER A 82 -31.61 17.49 20.20
N LYS A 83 -31.75 18.82 20.13
CA LYS A 83 -31.21 19.59 18.99
C LYS A 83 -29.69 19.53 18.93
N THR A 84 -29.00 19.63 20.06
CA THR A 84 -27.53 19.57 20.08
C THR A 84 -27.03 18.19 19.69
N THR A 85 -27.66 17.11 20.19
CA THR A 85 -27.28 15.73 19.83
C THR A 85 -27.56 15.41 18.36
N VAL A 86 -28.67 15.90 17.81
CA VAL A 86 -28.96 15.77 16.37
C VAL A 86 -27.89 16.49 15.53
N LEU A 87 -27.52 17.73 15.90
CA LEU A 87 -26.46 18.48 15.20
C LEU A 87 -25.10 17.79 15.31
N GLU A 88 -24.75 17.28 16.48
CA GLU A 88 -23.50 16.53 16.69
C GLU A 88 -23.47 15.27 15.82
N SER A 89 -24.58 14.53 15.74
CA SER A 89 -24.68 13.34 14.90
C SER A 89 -24.55 13.66 13.41
N ALA A 90 -25.10 14.80 12.96
CA ALA A 90 -24.97 15.26 11.59
C ALA A 90 -23.51 15.63 11.26
N LEU A 91 -22.82 16.30 12.18
CA LEU A 91 -21.41 16.66 12.03
C LEU A 91 -20.50 15.42 11.96
N ARG A 92 -20.74 14.41 12.81
CA ARG A 92 -19.99 13.14 12.76
C ARG A 92 -20.18 12.42 11.44
N ARG A 93 -21.41 12.40 10.89
CA ARG A 93 -21.69 11.78 9.59
C ARG A 93 -20.96 12.49 8.44
N ASP A 94 -20.88 13.83 8.48
CA ASP A 94 -20.12 14.60 7.49
C ASP A 94 -18.61 14.33 7.58
N GLN A 95 -18.07 14.21 8.80
CA GLN A 95 -16.68 13.81 9.01
C GLN A 95 -16.42 12.39 8.48
N ASP A 96 -17.31 11.44 8.79
CA ASP A 96 -17.20 10.07 8.31
C ASP A 96 -17.27 9.98 6.78
N SER A 97 -18.12 10.78 6.12
CA SER A 97 -18.18 10.81 4.66
C SER A 97 -16.89 11.35 4.05
N ARG A 98 -16.34 12.45 4.60
CA ARG A 98 -15.06 13.01 4.12
C ARG A 98 -13.89 12.06 4.35
N MET A 99 -13.86 11.39 5.49
CA MET A 99 -12.82 10.40 5.78
C MET A 99 -12.91 9.21 4.83
N ARG A 100 -14.12 8.74 4.50
CA ARG A 100 -14.32 7.68 3.49
C ARG A 100 -13.86 8.12 2.11
N GLU A 101 -14.18 9.34 1.71
CA GLU A 101 -13.73 9.91 0.43
C GLU A 101 -12.20 9.94 0.34
N LEU A 102 -11.53 10.47 1.38
CA LEU A 102 -10.08 10.48 1.48
C LEU A 102 -9.47 9.06 1.44
N LEU A 103 -10.07 8.10 2.14
CA LEU A 103 -9.63 6.70 2.12
C LEU A 103 -9.80 6.07 0.74
N THR A 104 -10.86 6.40 0.00
CA THR A 104 -11.05 5.91 -1.36
C THR A 104 -10.05 6.53 -2.33
N GLU A 105 -9.74 7.81 -2.18
CA GLU A 105 -8.72 8.51 -2.97
C GLU A 105 -7.34 7.91 -2.71
N MET A 106 -6.93 7.79 -1.45
CA MET A 106 -5.65 7.18 -1.06
C MET A 106 -5.54 5.73 -1.56
N ARG A 107 -6.63 4.95 -1.50
CA ARG A 107 -6.66 3.59 -2.04
C ARG A 107 -6.49 3.57 -3.56
N GLN A 108 -7.07 4.54 -4.26
CA GLN A 108 -6.92 4.67 -5.71
C GLN A 108 -5.51 5.13 -6.10
N GLU A 109 -4.90 6.03 -5.36
CA GLU A 109 -3.51 6.44 -5.57
C GLU A 109 -2.55 5.28 -5.32
N SER A 110 -2.74 4.56 -4.22
CA SER A 110 -1.94 3.38 -3.89
C SER A 110 -2.05 2.29 -4.95
N SER A 111 -3.24 2.07 -5.53
CA SER A 111 -3.43 1.09 -6.59
C SER A 111 -2.79 1.54 -7.92
N LYS A 112 -2.86 2.82 -8.26
CA LYS A 112 -2.15 3.41 -9.41
C LYS A 112 -0.64 3.24 -9.28
N LEU A 113 -0.08 3.61 -8.12
CA LEU A 113 1.35 3.47 -7.85
C LEU A 113 1.79 2.00 -7.92
N SER A 114 0.98 1.08 -7.37
CA SER A 114 1.25 -0.35 -7.45
C SER A 114 1.25 -0.87 -8.88
N ALA A 115 0.36 -0.37 -9.73
CA ALA A 115 0.31 -0.73 -11.15
C ALA A 115 1.53 -0.18 -11.92
N GLU A 116 1.95 1.05 -11.63
CA GLU A 116 3.14 1.67 -12.22
C GLU A 116 4.43 0.93 -11.83
N VAL A 117 4.57 0.55 -10.55
CA VAL A 117 5.71 -0.24 -10.08
C VAL A 117 5.76 -1.60 -10.80
N ARG A 118 4.63 -2.28 -10.96
CA ARG A 118 4.57 -3.54 -11.72
C ARG A 118 4.99 -3.34 -13.17
N GLN A 119 4.47 -2.31 -13.83
CA GLN A 119 4.85 -1.98 -15.20
C GLN A 119 6.34 -1.68 -15.35
N ASN A 120 6.94 -0.98 -14.38
CA ASN A 120 8.37 -0.70 -14.40
C ASN A 120 9.22 -1.95 -14.18
N ILE A 121 8.78 -2.86 -13.30
CA ILE A 121 9.45 -4.17 -13.12
C ILE A 121 9.40 -4.97 -14.43
N ASP A 122 8.23 -5.04 -15.08
CA ASP A 122 8.07 -5.75 -16.34
C ASP A 122 8.98 -5.16 -17.44
N ARG A 123 9.04 -3.82 -17.55
CA ARG A 123 9.94 -3.13 -18.48
C ARG A 123 11.41 -3.47 -18.22
N LEU A 124 11.86 -3.33 -16.98
CA LEU A 124 13.24 -3.65 -16.59
C LEU A 124 13.57 -5.12 -16.84
N SER A 125 12.62 -6.03 -16.63
CA SER A 125 12.79 -7.45 -16.95
C SER A 125 13.05 -7.66 -18.45
N THR A 126 12.26 -7.03 -19.32
CA THR A 126 12.44 -7.14 -20.77
C THR A 126 13.75 -6.50 -21.25
N GLU A 127 14.14 -5.37 -20.67
CA GLU A 127 15.43 -4.71 -20.98
C GLU A 127 16.61 -5.58 -20.56
N TRP A 128 16.52 -6.24 -19.40
CA TRP A 128 17.55 -7.14 -18.92
C TRP A 128 17.69 -8.38 -19.81
N GLU A 129 16.58 -8.98 -20.23
CA GLU A 129 16.59 -10.10 -21.19
C GLU A 129 17.21 -9.69 -22.53
N HIS A 130 16.84 -8.52 -23.04
CA HIS A 130 17.42 -8.01 -24.28
C HIS A 130 18.92 -7.73 -24.15
N GLN A 131 19.34 -7.11 -23.04
CA GLN A 131 20.76 -6.86 -22.79
C GLN A 131 21.56 -8.16 -22.71
N LYS A 132 21.00 -9.19 -22.08
CA LYS A 132 21.62 -10.51 -22.01
C LYS A 132 21.77 -11.14 -23.40
N GLU A 133 20.74 -11.06 -24.24
CA GLU A 133 20.81 -11.53 -25.63
C GLU A 133 21.90 -10.79 -26.42
N VAL A 134 21.97 -9.47 -26.31
CA VAL A 134 23.03 -8.65 -26.94
C VAL A 134 24.42 -9.02 -26.41
N GLN A 135 24.57 -9.28 -25.11
CA GLN A 135 25.85 -9.76 -24.55
C GLN A 135 26.24 -11.11 -25.12
N THR A 136 25.31 -12.06 -25.21
CA THR A 136 25.63 -13.39 -25.77
C THR A 136 25.98 -13.35 -27.25
N THR A 137 25.34 -12.48 -28.03
CA THR A 137 25.63 -12.33 -29.47
C THR A 137 27.00 -11.70 -29.68
N THR A 138 27.30 -10.62 -28.96
CA THR A 138 28.63 -9.99 -29.01
C THR A 138 29.75 -10.91 -28.51
N GLU A 139 29.53 -11.68 -27.44
CA GLU A 139 30.50 -12.69 -26.99
C GLU A 139 30.74 -13.78 -28.04
N ASN A 140 29.68 -14.23 -28.73
CA ASN A 140 29.80 -15.23 -29.78
C ASN A 140 30.54 -14.68 -31.01
N GLU A 141 30.27 -13.44 -31.40
CA GLU A 141 30.99 -12.74 -32.46
C GLU A 141 32.48 -12.61 -32.13
N LEU A 142 32.81 -12.14 -30.91
CA LEU A 142 34.21 -12.04 -30.44
C LEU A 142 34.90 -13.40 -30.43
N ARG A 143 34.22 -14.46 -30.00
CA ARG A 143 34.76 -15.83 -30.04
C ARG A 143 35.03 -16.30 -31.47
N SER A 144 34.10 -16.03 -32.38
CA SER A 144 34.26 -16.35 -33.80
C SER A 144 35.44 -15.60 -34.42
N ASP A 145 35.59 -14.32 -34.13
CA ASP A 145 36.70 -13.50 -34.62
C ASP A 145 38.05 -13.98 -34.09
N LEU A 146 38.12 -14.33 -32.80
CA LEU A 146 39.33 -14.93 -32.21
C LEU A 146 39.69 -16.25 -32.87
N GLN A 147 38.72 -17.12 -33.12
CA GLN A 147 38.94 -18.38 -33.84
C GLN A 147 39.50 -18.12 -35.24
N LYS A 148 38.91 -17.17 -35.96
CA LYS A 148 39.37 -16.79 -37.30
C LYS A 148 40.82 -16.28 -37.30
N ILE A 149 41.19 -15.42 -36.35
CA ILE A 149 42.57 -14.92 -36.22
C ILE A 149 43.55 -16.06 -35.90
N LEU A 150 43.16 -17.01 -35.05
CA LEU A 150 43.99 -18.18 -34.74
C LEU A 150 44.18 -19.09 -35.96
N GLU A 151 43.14 -19.29 -36.76
CA GLU A 151 43.22 -20.05 -38.01
C GLU A 151 44.08 -19.33 -39.05
N GLU A 152 43.90 -18.03 -39.23
CA GLU A 152 44.75 -17.20 -40.11
C GLU A 152 46.22 -17.26 -39.69
N THR A 153 46.49 -17.15 -38.38
CA THR A 153 47.85 -17.26 -37.82
C THR A 153 48.45 -18.65 -38.07
N ARG A 154 47.65 -19.71 -37.91
CA ARG A 154 48.06 -21.10 -38.20
C ARG A 154 48.38 -21.27 -39.69
N HIS A 155 47.54 -20.74 -40.58
CA HIS A 155 47.76 -20.79 -42.02
C HIS A 155 49.01 -20.00 -42.44
N ALA A 156 49.21 -18.81 -41.88
CA ALA A 156 50.41 -18.00 -42.12
C ALA A 156 51.67 -18.74 -41.66
N ARG A 157 51.64 -19.40 -40.50
CA ARG A 157 52.77 -20.20 -39.99
C ARG A 157 53.06 -21.40 -40.91
N ILE A 158 52.05 -22.13 -41.37
CA ILE A 158 52.21 -23.23 -42.34
C ILE A 158 52.80 -22.73 -43.66
N ALA A 159 52.32 -21.59 -44.17
CA ALA A 159 52.83 -20.99 -45.40
C ALA A 159 54.30 -20.54 -45.25
N GLN A 160 54.66 -19.93 -44.13
CA GLN A 160 56.05 -19.56 -43.82
C GLN A 160 56.95 -20.80 -43.77
N PHE A 161 56.51 -21.89 -43.13
CA PHE A 161 57.26 -23.15 -43.13
C PHE A 161 57.40 -23.76 -44.52
N ALA A 162 56.37 -23.69 -45.36
CA ALA A 162 56.46 -24.17 -46.74
C ALA A 162 57.54 -23.39 -47.53
N VAL A 163 57.57 -22.06 -47.39
CA VAL A 163 58.59 -21.21 -48.03
C VAL A 163 59.99 -21.50 -47.48
N GLN A 164 60.15 -21.62 -46.17
CA GLN A 164 61.45 -21.97 -45.55
C GLN A 164 61.96 -23.32 -46.04
N LYS A 165 61.06 -24.31 -46.16
CA LYS A 165 61.39 -25.63 -46.68
C LYS A 165 61.86 -25.57 -48.13
N GLU A 166 61.19 -24.78 -48.97
CA GLU A 166 61.58 -24.58 -50.37
C GLU A 166 62.97 -23.94 -50.48
N ILE A 167 63.25 -22.91 -49.67
CA ILE A 167 64.58 -22.30 -49.57
C ILE A 167 65.61 -23.33 -49.10
N GLY A 168 65.28 -24.15 -48.10
CA GLY A 168 66.16 -25.22 -47.60
C GLY A 168 66.52 -26.24 -48.69
N ILE A 169 65.56 -26.64 -49.52
CA ILE A 169 65.80 -27.54 -50.66
C ILE A 169 66.72 -26.88 -51.68
N SER A 170 66.42 -25.65 -52.11
CA SER A 170 67.27 -24.92 -53.06
C SER A 170 68.70 -24.72 -52.54
N LEU A 171 68.86 -24.45 -51.24
CA LEU A 171 70.18 -24.33 -50.60
C LEU A 171 70.94 -25.66 -50.56
N ALA A 172 70.24 -26.78 -50.34
CA ALA A 172 70.83 -28.12 -50.42
C ALA A 172 71.32 -28.43 -51.83
N ASP A 173 70.55 -28.05 -52.86
CA ASP A 173 70.93 -28.23 -54.27
C ASP A 173 72.15 -27.37 -54.64
N VAL A 174 72.20 -26.11 -54.19
CA VAL A 174 73.39 -25.24 -54.37
C VAL A 174 74.60 -25.82 -53.64
N ALA A 175 74.45 -26.32 -52.42
CA ALA A 175 75.54 -26.96 -51.67
C ALA A 175 76.05 -28.21 -52.39
N ALA A 176 75.16 -29.04 -52.94
CA ALA A 176 75.53 -30.21 -53.74
C ALA A 176 76.32 -29.81 -54.99
N PHE A 177 75.85 -28.80 -55.72
CA PHE A 177 76.56 -28.26 -56.89
C PHE A 177 77.95 -27.70 -56.53
N MET A 178 78.04 -26.89 -55.48
CA MET A 178 79.32 -26.34 -55.01
C MET A 178 80.31 -27.45 -54.61
N HIS A 179 79.82 -28.55 -54.03
CA HIS A 179 80.65 -29.71 -53.71
C HIS A 179 81.23 -30.36 -54.96
N GLU A 180 80.40 -30.63 -55.96
CA GLU A 180 80.82 -31.16 -57.26
C GLU A 180 81.85 -30.25 -57.94
N GLN A 181 81.62 -28.94 -57.91
CA GLN A 181 82.57 -27.95 -58.43
C GLN A 181 83.90 -27.94 -57.65
N SER A 182 83.86 -28.03 -56.32
CA SER A 182 85.07 -28.08 -55.48
C SER A 182 85.91 -29.33 -55.75
N LEU A 183 85.27 -30.48 -55.97
CA LEU A 183 85.92 -31.72 -56.38
C LEU A 183 86.59 -31.58 -57.74
N SER A 184 85.97 -30.85 -58.67
CA SER A 184 86.54 -30.58 -60.00
C SER A 184 87.75 -29.64 -59.96
N GLN A 185 87.85 -28.76 -58.96
CA GLN A 185 88.92 -27.74 -58.85
C GLN A 185 90.01 -28.07 -57.81
N GLY A 186 89.82 -29.07 -56.95
CA GLY A 186 90.77 -29.43 -55.89
C GLY A 186 90.80 -28.47 -54.70
N ASN A 187 89.75 -27.68 -54.48
CA ASN A 187 89.65 -26.71 -53.38
C ASN A 187 88.95 -27.30 -52.13
N GLU A 188 89.26 -26.79 -50.94
CA GLU A 188 88.69 -27.27 -49.67
C GLU A 188 87.18 -26.99 -49.53
N ALA A 189 86.44 -27.98 -49.00
CA ALA A 189 84.97 -28.00 -48.95
C ALA A 189 84.33 -27.34 -47.70
N ARG A 190 85.08 -26.61 -46.86
CA ARG A 190 84.61 -26.14 -45.54
C ARG A 190 83.35 -25.26 -45.56
N GLY A 191 83.11 -24.51 -46.62
CA GLY A 191 81.90 -23.68 -46.76
C GLY A 191 80.64 -24.47 -47.08
N ILE A 192 80.79 -25.61 -47.75
CA ILE A 192 79.69 -26.41 -48.31
C ILE A 192 78.95 -27.18 -47.21
N GLU A 193 79.69 -27.71 -46.23
CA GLU A 193 79.10 -28.41 -45.09
C GLU A 193 78.21 -27.48 -44.25
N ARG A 194 78.57 -26.20 -44.13
CA ARG A 194 77.75 -25.19 -43.45
C ARG A 194 76.44 -24.95 -44.19
N LEU A 195 76.48 -24.83 -45.51
CA LEU A 195 75.27 -24.65 -46.33
C LEU A 195 74.36 -25.88 -46.25
N ARG A 196 74.94 -27.09 -46.29
CA ARG A 196 74.20 -28.34 -46.14
C ARG A 196 73.55 -28.47 -44.76
N TRP A 197 74.26 -28.07 -43.70
CA TRP A 197 73.71 -28.06 -42.35
C TRP A 197 72.57 -27.03 -42.22
N LEU A 198 72.76 -25.81 -42.73
CA LEU A 198 71.74 -24.77 -42.72
C LEU A 198 70.49 -25.20 -43.51
N ALA A 199 70.67 -25.84 -44.67
CA ALA A 199 69.60 -26.43 -45.47
C ALA A 199 68.80 -27.49 -44.67
N LEU A 200 69.50 -28.38 -43.96
CA LEU A 200 68.86 -29.36 -43.07
C LEU A 200 68.07 -28.70 -41.94
N THR A 201 68.61 -27.64 -41.33
CA THR A 201 67.93 -26.87 -40.28
C THR A 201 66.67 -26.17 -40.80
N LEU A 202 66.70 -25.63 -42.02
CA LEU A 202 65.53 -24.99 -42.65
C LEU A 202 64.47 -26.01 -43.08
N GLN A 203 64.88 -27.24 -43.42
CA GLN A 203 63.96 -28.29 -43.84
C GLN A 203 63.27 -29.00 -42.66
N HIS A 204 63.91 -29.00 -41.50
CA HIS A 204 63.40 -29.57 -40.25
C HIS A 204 63.35 -28.46 -39.20
N PRO A 205 62.38 -27.54 -39.28
CA PRO A 205 62.18 -26.58 -38.21
C PRO A 205 62.02 -27.38 -36.93
N LEU A 206 62.92 -27.17 -35.97
CA LEU A 206 62.79 -27.78 -34.65
C LEU A 206 61.39 -27.42 -34.15
N PRO A 207 60.60 -28.38 -33.65
CA PRO A 207 59.31 -28.06 -33.07
C PRO A 207 59.56 -27.01 -32.00
N ASP A 208 58.98 -25.83 -32.20
CA ASP A 208 59.17 -24.66 -31.34
C ASP A 208 59.10 -25.13 -29.88
N SER A 209 60.18 -24.95 -29.13
CA SER A 209 60.30 -25.34 -27.72
C SER A 209 59.45 -24.44 -26.79
N GLU A 210 58.23 -24.14 -27.20
CA GLU A 210 57.33 -23.17 -26.55
C GLU A 210 56.41 -23.76 -25.48
N GLU A 211 56.42 -25.06 -25.18
CA GLU A 211 55.48 -25.63 -24.19
C GLU A 211 55.95 -25.67 -22.72
N THR A 212 57.19 -25.33 -22.38
CA THR A 212 57.67 -25.50 -20.97
C THR A 212 57.45 -24.32 -20.02
N ASN A 213 57.03 -23.13 -20.49
CA ASN A 213 56.89 -21.95 -19.60
C ASN A 213 55.45 -21.61 -19.17
N SER A 214 54.45 -22.40 -19.59
CA SER A 214 53.03 -22.12 -19.28
C SER A 214 52.50 -22.81 -18.02
N SER A 215 53.27 -23.68 -17.35
CA SER A 215 52.82 -24.35 -16.12
C SER A 215 53.02 -23.53 -14.84
N GLU A 216 53.83 -22.46 -14.87
CA GLU A 216 54.21 -21.71 -13.66
C GLU A 216 53.26 -20.56 -13.31
N TYR A 217 52.36 -20.15 -14.20
CA TYR A 217 51.40 -19.06 -13.93
C TYR A 217 50.03 -19.52 -13.40
N LYS A 218 49.76 -20.83 -13.32
CA LYS A 218 48.49 -21.35 -12.79
C LYS A 218 48.41 -21.39 -11.26
N ALA A 219 49.50 -21.10 -10.55
CA ALA A 219 49.54 -21.09 -9.08
C ALA A 219 49.26 -19.72 -8.43
N SER A 220 49.06 -18.63 -9.21
CA SER A 220 49.01 -17.26 -8.66
C SER A 220 47.72 -16.47 -8.90
N ARG A 221 46.63 -17.11 -9.38
CA ARG A 221 45.29 -16.47 -9.37
C ARG A 221 44.49 -16.97 -8.18
N GLY A 222 44.71 -16.28 -7.06
CA GLY A 222 43.88 -16.36 -5.87
C GLY A 222 42.42 -16.09 -6.18
N SER A 223 41.59 -16.92 -5.58
CA SER A 223 40.14 -16.81 -5.48
C SER A 223 39.75 -15.46 -4.87
N PRO A 224 38.87 -14.66 -5.50
CA PRO A 224 38.17 -13.62 -4.76
C PRO A 224 37.13 -14.28 -3.86
N SER A 225 37.31 -14.13 -2.55
CA SER A 225 36.33 -14.45 -1.52
C SER A 225 35.06 -13.64 -1.72
N PRO A 226 33.86 -14.25 -1.71
CA PRO A 226 32.62 -13.50 -1.56
C PRO A 226 32.43 -13.21 -0.07
N SER A 227 32.86 -12.02 0.37
CA SER A 227 32.24 -11.37 1.53
C SER A 227 30.81 -11.01 1.10
N GLU A 228 29.78 -11.69 1.59
CA GLU A 228 29.09 -11.33 2.84
C GLU A 228 28.93 -9.81 2.97
N SER A 229 27.80 -9.32 2.44
CA SER A 229 27.19 -8.10 2.90
C SER A 229 25.69 -8.36 2.98
N GLU A 230 25.22 -8.22 4.22
CA GLU A 230 23.86 -8.27 4.75
C GLU A 230 22.83 -7.44 3.97
#